data_AF-A0A7R9I308-F1
#
_entry.id   AF-A0A7R9I308-F1
#
_cell.length_a   1.000
_cell.length_b   1.000
_cell.length_c   1.000
_cell.angle_alpha   90.00
_cell.angle_beta   90.00
_cell.angle_gamma   90.00
#
_symmetry.space_group_name_H-M   'P 1'
#
loop_
_entity.id
_entity.type
_entity.pdbx_description
1 polymer ?
#
loop_
_entity_poly.entity_id
_entity_poly.type
_entity_poly.pdbx_seq_one_letter_code
_entity_poly.pdbx_strand_id
1 'polypeptide(L)'
;MALDEQKKEEGEKEYLVKNYTADYDKTLIFNKVHHELNQFCSVHSLQEVYIDLFDQIDENLKRTLQKDLNEMAPGLYIQAVRVTKPKIPETIRKNYELMEAEKTKLLISTQHQKVVEKDAETERKRAIIEAEKEALVAKIHFGQKIMEKESLQRMSQIEDEIHVARQRGRADADYYQMQKEAEANNLLLSKQYLELKKYEAIARNNKIYFGPEIPNMFIHGGCSDIGTQETVKLTPAIQLDEKTKKPTVI
;
A
#
# COMPACT_ATOMS: atom_id res chain seq x y z
N MET A 1 59.05 -15.59 60.53
CA MET A 1 57.82 -15.09 59.88
C MET A 1 56.72 -16.13 59.88
N ALA A 2 56.80 -17.24 59.13
CA ALA A 2 55.71 -18.23 59.11
C ALA A 2 55.44 -18.91 60.48
N LEU A 3 56.47 -19.13 61.32
CA LEU A 3 56.30 -19.69 62.67
C LEU A 3 55.77 -18.67 63.70
N ASP A 4 55.90 -17.36 63.44
CA ASP A 4 55.39 -16.32 64.34
C ASP A 4 53.91 -16.02 64.06
N GLU A 5 53.46 -16.15 62.81
CA GLU A 5 52.05 -16.07 62.43
C GLU A 5 51.26 -17.25 63.01
N GLN A 6 51.80 -18.48 62.97
CA GLN A 6 51.14 -19.65 63.57
C GLN A 6 51.04 -19.57 65.10
N LYS A 7 52.05 -19.04 65.80
CA LYS A 7 51.97 -18.82 67.26
C LYS A 7 50.98 -17.72 67.64
N LYS A 8 50.79 -16.71 66.79
CA LYS A 8 49.76 -15.67 66.97
C LYS A 8 48.36 -16.25 66.83
N GLU A 9 48.14 -17.06 65.80
CA GLU A 9 46.86 -17.76 65.60
C GLU A 9 46.54 -18.76 66.73
N GLU A 10 47.53 -19.47 67.26
CA GLU A 10 47.36 -20.37 68.41
C GLU A 10 47.00 -19.60 69.69
N GLY A 11 47.63 -18.45 69.94
CA GLY A 11 47.33 -17.59 71.10
C GLY A 11 45.94 -16.94 71.05
N GLU A 12 45.46 -16.56 69.86
CA GLU A 12 44.11 -16.02 69.67
C GLU A 12 43.02 -17.09 69.86
N LYS A 13 43.26 -18.32 69.38
CA LYS A 13 42.36 -19.46 69.64
C LYS A 13 42.27 -19.79 71.12
N GLU A 14 43.39 -19.70 71.86
CA GLU A 14 43.41 -19.94 73.30
C GLU A 14 42.64 -18.85 74.09
N TYR A 15 42.63 -17.60 73.62
CA TYR A 15 41.85 -16.49 74.21
C TYR A 15 40.33 -16.68 74.05
N LEU A 16 39.89 -17.20 72.91
CA LEU A 16 38.48 -17.53 72.64
C LEU A 16 37.95 -18.62 73.57
N VAL A 17 38.72 -19.71 73.75
CA VAL A 17 38.34 -20.83 74.62
C VAL A 17 38.36 -20.42 76.09
N LYS A 18 39.28 -19.52 76.51
CA LYS A 18 39.35 -19.00 77.88
C LYS A 18 38.21 -18.07 78.25
N ASN A 19 37.72 -17.25 77.31
CA ASN A 19 36.67 -16.26 77.59
C ASN A 19 35.24 -16.79 77.41
N TYR A 20 35.03 -17.70 76.46
CA TYR A 20 33.67 -18.12 76.07
C TYR A 20 33.32 -19.57 76.46
N THR A 21 34.21 -20.28 77.17
CA THR A 21 34.00 -21.67 77.61
C THR A 21 33.78 -22.62 76.41
N ALA A 22 33.54 -23.91 76.67
CA ALA A 22 33.32 -24.91 75.62
C ALA A 22 32.05 -24.67 74.77
N ASP A 23 31.08 -23.89 75.26
CA ASP A 23 29.80 -23.58 74.58
C ASP A 23 29.83 -22.20 73.87
N TYR A 24 30.98 -21.79 73.32
CA TYR A 24 31.13 -20.54 72.58
C TYR A 24 30.24 -20.47 71.33
N ASP A 25 29.88 -21.62 70.76
CA ASP A 25 29.03 -21.76 69.58
C ASP A 25 27.59 -21.30 69.82
N LYS A 26 26.99 -21.66 70.96
CA LYS A 26 25.60 -21.31 71.31
C LYS A 26 25.42 -19.81 71.51
N THR A 27 26.37 -19.19 72.22
CA THR A 27 26.27 -17.79 72.62
C THR A 27 26.68 -16.85 71.49
N LEU A 28 27.78 -17.15 70.77
CA LEU A 28 28.30 -16.28 69.72
C LEU A 28 27.61 -16.50 68.37
N ILE A 29 27.18 -17.73 68.05
CA ILE A 29 26.67 -18.08 66.72
C ILE A 29 25.15 -18.28 66.76
N PHE A 30 24.65 -19.25 67.53
CA PHE A 30 23.22 -19.62 67.45
C PHE A 30 22.28 -18.49 67.91
N ASN A 31 22.52 -17.92 69.09
CA ASN A 31 21.67 -16.83 69.62
C ASN A 31 21.67 -15.61 68.70
N LYS A 32 22.82 -15.32 68.09
CA LYS A 32 22.97 -14.17 67.21
C LYS A 32 22.29 -14.39 65.86
N VAL A 33 22.42 -15.57 65.26
CA VAL A 33 21.69 -15.95 64.04
C VAL A 33 20.18 -15.81 64.23
N HIS A 34 19.64 -16.29 65.36
CA HIS A 34 18.21 -16.15 65.66
C HIS A 34 17.79 -14.69 65.81
N HIS A 35 18.60 -13.86 66.45
CA HIS A 35 18.31 -12.44 66.59
C HIS A 35 18.28 -11.71 65.24
N GLU A 36 19.31 -11.92 64.42
CA GLU A 36 19.42 -11.29 63.09
C GLU A 36 18.30 -11.74 62.14
N LEU A 37 17.96 -13.04 62.15
CA LEU A 37 16.87 -13.55 61.34
C LEU A 37 15.53 -12.96 61.77
N ASN A 38 15.27 -12.85 63.08
CA ASN A 38 14.06 -12.23 63.60
C ASN A 38 14.00 -10.74 63.25
N GLN A 39 15.13 -10.03 63.28
CA GLN A 39 15.20 -8.63 62.87
C GLN A 39 14.85 -8.50 61.38
N PHE A 40 15.40 -9.35 60.53
CA PHE A 40 15.07 -9.38 59.10
C PHE A 40 13.57 -9.65 58.86
N CYS A 41 13.00 -10.63 59.58
CA CYS A 41 11.58 -10.96 59.49
C CYS A 41 10.65 -9.88 60.07
N SER A 42 11.17 -8.92 60.85
CA SER A 42 10.38 -7.80 61.38
C SER A 42 10.25 -6.63 60.41
N VAL A 43 11.22 -6.48 59.49
CA VAL A 43 11.26 -5.38 58.52
C VAL A 43 10.49 -5.72 57.24
N HIS A 44 10.43 -7.01 56.88
CA HIS A 44 9.87 -7.47 55.61
C HIS A 44 8.56 -8.22 55.77
N SER A 45 7.68 -8.07 54.78
CA SER A 45 6.46 -8.86 54.71
C SER A 45 6.78 -10.32 54.33
N LEU A 46 5.93 -11.25 54.77
CA LEU A 46 6.06 -12.67 54.42
C LEU A 46 6.10 -12.89 52.89
N GLN A 47 5.35 -12.09 52.13
CA GLN A 47 5.26 -12.15 50.67
C GLN A 47 6.59 -11.78 49.99
N GLU A 48 7.18 -10.65 50.37
CA GLU A 48 8.47 -10.20 49.83
C GLU A 48 9.60 -11.17 50.19
N VAL A 49 9.61 -11.69 51.42
CA VAL A 49 10.59 -12.67 51.88
C VAL A 49 10.47 -13.98 51.12
N TYR A 50 9.25 -14.42 50.78
CA TYR A 50 9.01 -15.70 50.14
C TYR A 50 9.32 -15.70 48.64
N ILE A 51 9.06 -14.58 47.95
CA ILE A 51 9.16 -14.48 46.49
C ILE A 51 10.49 -13.85 46.05
N ASP A 52 10.86 -12.70 46.62
CA ASP A 52 11.89 -11.83 46.03
C ASP A 52 13.19 -11.76 46.83
N LEU A 53 13.09 -11.76 48.16
CA LEU A 53 14.23 -11.46 49.05
C LEU A 53 14.92 -12.70 49.60
N PHE A 54 14.38 -13.91 49.40
CA PHE A 54 14.92 -15.13 50.02
C PHE A 54 16.40 -15.36 49.71
N ASP A 55 16.79 -15.21 48.44
CA ASP A 55 18.17 -15.43 48.01
C ASP A 55 19.15 -14.38 48.57
N GLN A 56 18.64 -13.21 48.97
CA GLN A 56 19.43 -12.13 49.54
C GLN A 56 19.63 -12.29 51.06
N ILE A 57 18.79 -13.08 51.72
CA ILE A 57 18.89 -13.32 53.18
C ILE A 57 20.22 -13.97 53.53
N ASP A 58 20.62 -14.99 52.77
CA ASP A 58 21.85 -15.74 53.01
C ASP A 58 23.08 -14.82 53.00
N GLU A 59 23.16 -13.94 52.01
CA GLU A 59 24.29 -13.00 51.85
C GLU A 59 24.28 -11.89 52.90
N ASN A 60 23.10 -11.34 53.20
CA ASN A 60 22.96 -10.31 54.22
C ASN A 60 23.30 -10.86 55.62
N LEU A 61 22.81 -12.06 55.95
CA LEU A 61 23.07 -12.73 57.21
C LEU A 61 24.56 -13.08 57.36
N LYS A 62 25.20 -13.60 56.30
CA LYS A 62 26.65 -13.84 56.30
C LYS A 62 27.43 -12.56 56.58
N ARG A 63 27.08 -11.45 55.92
CA ARG A 63 27.77 -10.17 56.08
C ARG A 63 27.63 -9.59 57.48
N THR A 64 26.44 -9.64 58.06
CA THR A 64 26.20 -9.10 59.41
C THR A 64 26.90 -9.93 60.47
N LEU A 65 26.75 -11.27 60.41
CA LEU A 65 27.42 -12.15 61.36
C LEU A 65 28.95 -12.05 61.27
N GLN A 66 29.51 -11.91 60.07
CA GLN A 66 30.96 -11.74 59.94
C GLN A 66 31.47 -10.43 60.55
N LYS A 67 30.70 -9.34 60.45
CA LYS A 67 31.07 -8.06 61.10
C LYS A 67 31.10 -8.22 62.62
N ASP A 68 30.08 -8.85 63.19
CA ASP A 68 29.96 -9.01 64.64
C ASP A 68 31.03 -9.97 65.19
N LEU A 69 31.34 -11.04 64.45
CA LEU A 69 32.43 -11.95 64.82
C LEU A 69 33.81 -11.29 64.74
N ASN A 70 34.04 -10.38 63.80
CA ASN A 70 35.30 -9.64 63.73
C ASN A 70 35.52 -8.76 64.98
N GLU A 71 34.46 -8.26 65.62
CA GLU A 71 34.53 -7.47 66.85
C GLU A 71 34.66 -8.33 68.11
N MET A 72 33.87 -9.40 68.20
CA MET A 72 33.79 -10.22 69.42
C MET A 72 34.87 -11.31 69.51
N ALA A 73 35.34 -11.81 68.37
CA ALA A 73 36.13 -13.02 68.24
C ALA A 73 37.01 -12.98 66.96
N PRO A 74 38.05 -12.12 66.91
CA PRO A 74 38.98 -12.10 65.78
C PRO A 74 39.61 -13.49 65.62
N GLY A 75 39.47 -14.08 64.43
CA GLY A 75 39.94 -15.44 64.11
C GLY A 75 38.85 -16.43 63.71
N LEU A 76 37.57 -16.09 63.84
CA LEU A 76 36.44 -16.89 63.31
C LEU A 76 35.94 -16.35 61.97
N TYR A 77 35.90 -17.22 60.96
CA TYR A 77 35.41 -16.90 59.62
C TYR A 77 34.23 -17.77 59.23
N ILE A 78 33.16 -17.14 58.75
CA ILE A 78 31.96 -17.80 58.27
C ILE A 78 32.15 -18.17 56.79
N GLN A 79 32.20 -19.46 56.50
CA GLN A 79 32.37 -19.95 55.13
C GLN A 79 31.11 -19.69 54.28
N ALA A 80 29.96 -20.19 54.71
CA ALA A 80 28.66 -19.97 54.07
C ALA A 80 27.53 -20.10 55.10
N VAL A 81 26.46 -19.33 54.90
CA VAL A 81 25.21 -19.43 55.67
C VAL A 81 24.10 -19.78 54.68
N ARG A 82 23.24 -20.72 55.05
CA ARG A 82 22.06 -21.10 54.27
C ARG A 82 20.87 -21.16 55.20
N VAL A 83 19.85 -20.36 54.92
CA VAL A 83 18.60 -20.40 55.66
C VAL A 83 17.65 -21.39 54.99
N THR A 84 16.95 -22.19 55.79
CA THR A 84 15.93 -23.11 55.26
C THR A 84 14.60 -22.37 55.09
N LYS A 85 13.87 -22.70 54.02
CA LYS A 85 12.55 -22.10 53.79
C LYS A 85 11.59 -22.50 54.91
N PRO A 86 10.96 -21.55 55.63
CA PRO A 86 9.99 -21.88 56.66
C PRO A 86 8.76 -22.54 56.02
N LYS A 87 8.17 -23.53 56.73
CA LYS A 87 6.93 -24.17 56.29
C LYS A 87 5.75 -23.25 56.59
N ILE A 88 5.25 -22.57 55.56
CA ILE A 88 4.06 -21.74 55.66
C ILE A 88 2.82 -22.65 55.66
N PRO A 89 1.81 -22.41 56.53
CA PRO A 89 0.57 -23.17 56.54
C PRO A 89 -0.24 -22.98 55.25
N GLU A 90 -0.96 -24.03 54.81
CA GLU A 90 -1.64 -24.06 53.50
C GLU A 90 -2.73 -22.99 53.32
N THR A 91 -3.38 -22.56 54.40
CA THR A 91 -4.42 -21.52 54.37
C THR A 91 -3.88 -20.20 53.83
N ILE A 92 -2.70 -19.81 54.30
CA ILE A 92 -2.01 -18.59 53.92
C ILE A 92 -1.45 -18.71 52.50
N ARG A 93 -0.92 -19.88 52.12
CA ARG A 93 -0.41 -20.15 50.76
C ARG A 93 -1.48 -19.94 49.69
N LYS A 94 -2.69 -20.48 49.88
CA LYS A 94 -3.80 -20.34 48.93
C LYS A 94 -4.22 -18.88 48.73
N ASN A 95 -4.26 -18.09 49.81
CA ASN A 95 -4.61 -16.68 49.72
C ASN A 95 -3.56 -15.88 48.92
N TYR A 96 -2.27 -16.22 49.06
CA TYR A 96 -1.21 -15.58 48.27
C TYR A 96 -1.25 -15.96 46.79
N GLU A 97 -1.51 -17.22 46.47
CA GLU A 97 -1.68 -17.66 45.08
C GLU A 97 -2.82 -16.87 44.39
N LEU A 98 -3.93 -16.64 45.10
CA LEU A 98 -5.04 -15.82 44.59
C LEU A 98 -4.65 -14.35 44.41
N MET A 99 -4.04 -13.72 45.41
CA MET A 99 -3.64 -12.31 45.30
C MET A 99 -2.61 -12.07 44.20
N GLU A 100 -1.63 -12.96 44.03
CA GLU A 100 -0.65 -12.86 42.94
C GLU A 100 -1.28 -13.08 41.57
N ALA A 101 -2.24 -14.00 41.45
CA ALA A 101 -3.00 -14.20 40.23
C ALA A 101 -3.81 -12.94 39.87
N GLU A 102 -4.44 -12.29 40.85
CA GLU A 102 -5.17 -11.03 40.66
C GLU A 102 -4.24 -9.87 40.28
N LYS A 103 -3.11 -9.71 40.98
CA LYS A 103 -2.10 -8.69 40.67
C LYS A 103 -1.55 -8.85 39.25
N THR A 104 -1.23 -10.08 38.86
CA THR A 104 -0.77 -10.41 37.51
C THR A 104 -1.86 -10.10 36.47
N LYS A 105 -3.11 -10.46 36.76
CA LYS A 105 -4.26 -10.17 35.87
C LYS A 105 -4.47 -8.67 35.69
N LEU A 106 -4.36 -7.88 36.74
CA LEU A 106 -4.44 -6.42 36.67
C LEU A 106 -3.31 -5.84 35.79
N LEU A 107 -2.08 -6.30 36.00
CA LEU A 107 -0.94 -5.89 35.19
C LEU A 107 -1.14 -6.25 33.71
N ILE A 108 -1.60 -7.47 33.41
CA ILE A 108 -1.91 -7.88 32.04
C ILE A 108 -3.01 -7.00 31.45
N SER A 109 -4.08 -6.73 32.19
CA SER A 109 -5.18 -5.89 31.71
C SER A 109 -4.73 -4.46 31.40
N THR A 110 -3.90 -3.86 32.26
CA THR A 110 -3.38 -2.50 32.05
C THR A 110 -2.44 -2.42 30.85
N GLN A 111 -1.59 -3.44 30.65
CA GLN A 111 -0.73 -3.51 29.46
C GLN A 111 -1.54 -3.76 28.19
N HIS A 112 -2.53 -4.65 28.25
CA HIS A 112 -3.44 -4.92 27.14
C HIS A 112 -4.21 -3.67 26.72
N GLN A 113 -4.71 -2.89 27.69
CA GLN A 113 -5.37 -1.62 27.42
C GLN A 113 -4.47 -0.64 26.65
N LYS A 114 -3.19 -0.54 27.03
CA LYS A 114 -2.21 0.30 26.33
C LYS A 114 -1.95 -0.19 24.90
N VAL A 115 -1.88 -1.50 24.69
CA VAL A 115 -1.71 -2.09 23.35
C VAL A 115 -2.91 -1.75 22.47
N VAL A 116 -4.13 -1.96 22.97
CA VAL A 116 -5.36 -1.64 22.24
C VAL A 116 -5.45 -0.15 21.89
N GLU A 117 -5.08 0.74 22.81
CA GLU A 117 -5.02 2.18 22.55
C GLU A 117 -4.03 2.53 21.42
N LYS A 118 -2.84 1.93 21.45
CA LYS A 118 -1.80 2.14 20.41
C LYS A 118 -2.18 1.53 19.07
N ASP A 119 -2.82 0.37 19.07
CA ASP A 119 -3.30 -0.29 17.86
C ASP A 119 -4.42 0.55 17.22
N ALA A 120 -5.35 1.08 18.01
CA ALA A 120 -6.39 1.98 17.52
C ALA A 120 -5.83 3.29 16.93
N GLU A 121 -4.80 3.88 17.55
CA GLU A 121 -4.08 5.02 16.96
C GLU A 121 -3.40 4.66 15.63
N THR A 122 -2.81 3.46 15.56
CA THR A 122 -2.12 2.96 14.37
C THR A 122 -3.10 2.69 13.23
N GLU A 123 -4.25 2.09 13.53
CA GLU A 123 -5.30 1.82 12.56
C GLU A 123 -5.89 3.10 11.99
N ARG A 124 -6.12 4.12 12.81
CA ARG A 124 -6.55 5.46 12.34
C ARG A 124 -5.55 6.07 11.36
N LYS A 125 -4.26 6.03 11.69
CA LYS A 125 -3.21 6.54 10.79
C LYS A 125 -3.14 5.72 9.50
N ARG A 126 -3.28 4.40 9.60
CA ARG A 126 -3.30 3.51 8.45
C ARG A 126 -4.46 3.82 7.50
N ALA A 127 -5.67 4.04 8.04
CA ALA A 127 -6.84 4.40 7.25
C ALA A 127 -6.67 5.74 6.52
N ILE A 128 -6.05 6.74 7.16
CA ILE A 128 -5.74 8.03 6.51
C ILE A 128 -4.76 7.83 5.35
N ILE A 129 -3.67 7.10 5.59
CA ILE A 129 -2.64 6.83 4.56
C ILE A 129 -3.26 6.05 3.39
N GLU A 130 -4.16 5.11 3.66
CA GLU A 130 -4.86 4.34 2.64
C GLU A 130 -5.79 5.21 1.80
N ALA A 131 -6.60 6.07 2.43
CA ALA A 131 -7.46 7.02 1.73
C ALA A 131 -6.63 8.02 0.86
N GLU A 132 -5.50 8.51 1.37
CA GLU A 132 -4.60 9.38 0.61
C GLU A 132 -3.98 8.65 -0.59
N LYS A 133 -3.56 7.40 -0.40
CA LYS A 133 -3.03 6.56 -1.48
C LYS A 133 -4.08 6.36 -2.58
N GLU A 134 -5.32 6.04 -2.22
CA GLU A 134 -6.41 5.87 -3.19
C GLU A 134 -6.69 7.17 -3.96
N ALA A 135 -6.71 8.32 -3.26
CA ALA A 135 -6.89 9.62 -3.91
C ALA A 135 -5.77 9.93 -4.93
N LEU A 136 -4.52 9.59 -4.61
CA LEU A 136 -3.38 9.74 -5.53
C LEU A 136 -3.49 8.82 -6.75
N VAL A 137 -3.86 7.55 -6.52
CA VAL A 137 -4.07 6.58 -7.61
C VAL A 137 -5.20 7.03 -8.54
N ALA A 138 -6.30 7.52 -7.97
CA ALA A 138 -7.42 8.07 -8.73
C ALA A 138 -6.98 9.28 -9.58
N LYS A 139 -6.15 10.17 -9.03
CA LYS A 139 -5.61 11.33 -9.76
C LYS A 139 -4.75 10.90 -10.95
N ILE A 140 -3.89 9.88 -10.78
CA ILE A 140 -3.06 9.34 -11.87
C ILE A 140 -3.95 8.75 -12.96
N HIS A 141 -4.93 7.92 -12.60
CA HIS A 141 -5.87 7.34 -13.57
C HIS A 141 -6.68 8.40 -14.31
N PHE A 142 -7.09 9.47 -13.61
CA PHE A 142 -7.80 10.57 -14.24
C PHE A 142 -6.89 11.32 -15.23
N GLY A 143 -5.63 11.57 -14.86
CA GLY A 143 -4.62 12.16 -15.75
C GLY A 143 -4.38 11.32 -17.01
N GLN A 144 -4.27 9.99 -16.87
CA GLN A 144 -4.16 9.07 -18.02
C GLN A 144 -5.37 9.19 -18.96
N LYS A 145 -6.59 9.17 -18.42
CA LYS A 145 -7.82 9.30 -19.21
C LYS A 145 -7.93 10.65 -19.92
N ILE A 146 -7.54 11.75 -19.27
CA ILE A 146 -7.50 13.07 -19.92
C ILE A 146 -6.51 13.04 -21.08
N MET A 147 -5.30 12.53 -20.86
CA MET A 147 -4.28 12.46 -21.90
C MET A 147 -4.72 11.62 -23.10
N GLU A 148 -5.37 10.48 -22.87
CA GLU A 148 -5.96 9.65 -23.92
C GLU A 148 -7.02 10.42 -24.72
N LYS A 149 -7.93 11.12 -24.05
CA LYS A 149 -8.98 11.90 -24.71
C LYS A 149 -8.44 13.10 -25.48
N GLU A 150 -7.46 13.80 -24.93
CA GLU A 150 -6.76 14.88 -25.64
C GLU A 150 -6.04 14.36 -26.89
N SER A 151 -5.40 13.19 -26.78
CA SER A 151 -4.70 12.58 -27.91
C SER A 151 -5.68 12.16 -29.01
N LEU A 152 -6.83 11.58 -28.65
CA LEU A 152 -7.93 11.29 -29.57
C LEU A 152 -8.46 12.56 -30.25
N GLN A 153 -8.67 13.64 -29.50
CA GLN A 153 -9.09 14.92 -30.07
C GLN A 153 -8.06 15.47 -31.07
N ARG A 154 -6.77 15.43 -30.73
CA ARG A 154 -5.70 15.87 -31.65
C ARG A 154 -5.66 15.01 -32.92
N MET A 155 -5.81 13.69 -32.80
CA MET A 155 -5.86 12.81 -33.98
C MET A 155 -7.05 13.13 -34.88
N SER A 156 -8.24 13.34 -34.29
CA SER A 156 -9.43 13.75 -35.05
C SER A 156 -9.21 15.07 -35.79
N GLN A 157 -8.61 16.07 -35.13
CA GLN A 157 -8.30 17.36 -35.76
C GLN A 157 -7.35 17.18 -36.96
N ILE A 158 -6.30 16.36 -36.80
CA ILE A 158 -5.36 16.06 -37.88
C ILE A 158 -6.07 15.32 -39.03
N GLU A 159 -6.95 14.36 -38.75
CA GLU A 159 -7.72 13.64 -39.77
C GLU A 159 -8.64 14.57 -40.55
N ASP A 160 -9.33 15.49 -39.85
CA ASP A 160 -10.19 16.50 -40.47
C ASP A 160 -9.37 17.43 -41.37
N GLU A 161 -8.22 17.91 -40.91
CA GLU A 161 -7.31 18.74 -41.70
C GLU A 161 -6.81 18.00 -42.95
N ILE A 162 -6.40 16.74 -42.82
CA ILE A 162 -5.98 15.89 -43.95
C ILE A 162 -7.13 15.70 -44.93
N HIS A 163 -8.35 15.48 -44.44
CA HIS A 163 -9.52 15.28 -45.29
C HIS A 163 -9.86 16.55 -46.08
N VAL A 164 -9.87 17.71 -45.43
CA VAL A 164 -10.06 19.02 -46.07
C VAL A 164 -8.98 19.28 -47.11
N ALA A 165 -7.70 19.07 -46.76
CA ALA A 165 -6.58 19.24 -47.69
C ALA A 165 -6.69 18.31 -48.91
N ARG A 166 -7.10 17.05 -48.71
CA ARG A 166 -7.32 16.07 -49.78
C ARG A 166 -8.48 16.47 -50.68
N GLN A 167 -9.61 16.90 -50.12
CA GLN A 167 -10.76 17.34 -50.92
C GLN A 167 -10.43 18.59 -51.73
N ARG A 168 -9.74 19.55 -51.11
CA ARG A 168 -9.26 20.76 -51.80
C ARG A 168 -8.31 20.40 -52.94
N GLY A 169 -7.33 19.52 -52.70
CA GLY A 169 -6.40 19.08 -53.75
C GLY A 169 -7.09 18.38 -54.92
N ARG A 170 -8.16 17.61 -54.68
CA ARG A 170 -8.99 17.03 -55.75
C ARG A 170 -9.76 18.09 -56.52
N ALA A 171 -10.45 18.99 -55.81
CA ALA A 171 -11.20 20.07 -56.44
C ALA A 171 -10.30 20.99 -57.28
N ASP A 172 -9.10 21.33 -56.77
CA ASP A 172 -8.11 22.14 -57.48
C ASP A 172 -7.57 21.41 -58.73
N ALA A 173 -7.34 20.09 -58.64
CA ALA A 173 -6.91 19.28 -59.78
C ALA A 173 -8.00 19.16 -60.86
N ASP A 174 -9.25 18.89 -60.47
CA ASP A 174 -10.39 18.82 -61.38
C ASP A 174 -10.63 20.19 -62.06
N TYR A 175 -10.53 21.28 -61.30
CA TYR A 175 -10.62 22.64 -61.83
C TYR A 175 -9.53 22.91 -62.87
N TYR A 176 -8.28 22.56 -62.56
CA TYR A 176 -7.17 22.74 -63.49
C TYR A 176 -7.33 21.91 -64.76
N GLN A 177 -7.80 20.66 -64.64
CA GLN A 177 -8.09 19.80 -65.78
C GLN A 177 -9.18 20.40 -66.67
N MET A 178 -10.33 20.79 -66.09
CA MET A 178 -11.43 21.41 -66.84
C MET A 178 -11.00 22.72 -67.52
N GLN A 179 -10.19 23.53 -66.84
CA GLN A 179 -9.65 24.76 -67.42
C GLN A 179 -8.77 24.47 -68.64
N LYS A 180 -7.86 23.48 -68.53
CA LYS A 180 -6.98 23.09 -69.64
C LYS A 180 -7.75 22.46 -70.80
N GLU A 181 -8.75 21.65 -70.51
CA GLU A 181 -9.65 21.08 -71.52
C GLU A 181 -10.45 22.18 -72.22
N ALA A 182 -10.98 23.16 -71.49
CA ALA A 182 -11.69 24.30 -72.09
C ALA A 182 -10.77 25.14 -72.98
N GLU A 183 -9.53 25.43 -72.53
CA GLU A 183 -8.52 26.10 -73.35
C GLU A 183 -8.17 25.30 -74.62
N ALA A 184 -7.97 24.00 -74.50
CA ALA A 184 -7.69 23.12 -75.64
C ALA A 184 -8.86 23.06 -76.61
N ASN A 185 -10.09 22.94 -76.12
CA ASN A 185 -11.31 22.93 -76.92
C ASN A 185 -11.51 24.26 -77.68
N ASN A 186 -11.18 25.39 -77.04
CA ASN A 186 -11.20 26.70 -77.70
C ASN A 186 -10.20 26.77 -78.86
N LEU A 187 -9.00 26.21 -78.69
CA LEU A 187 -7.99 26.14 -79.77
C LEU A 187 -8.42 25.20 -80.91
N LEU A 188 -9.06 24.08 -80.58
CA LEU A 188 -9.58 23.11 -81.56
C LEU A 188 -10.81 23.64 -82.33
N LEU A 189 -11.40 24.75 -81.90
CA LEU A 189 -12.58 25.38 -82.51
C LEU A 189 -12.23 26.09 -83.84
N SER A 190 -11.56 25.39 -84.76
CA SER A 190 -11.37 25.84 -86.14
C SER A 190 -12.43 25.22 -87.04
N LYS A 191 -12.91 25.97 -88.04
CA LYS A 191 -13.95 25.50 -88.99
C LYS A 191 -13.54 24.20 -89.70
N GLN A 192 -12.26 24.10 -90.06
CA GLN A 192 -11.70 22.95 -90.78
C GLN A 192 -11.67 21.69 -89.91
N TYR A 193 -11.29 21.80 -88.63
CA TYR A 193 -11.25 20.65 -87.72
C TYR A 193 -12.66 20.15 -87.37
N LEU A 194 -13.63 21.05 -87.21
CA LEU A 194 -15.04 20.68 -87.00
C LEU A 194 -15.62 19.94 -88.21
N GLU A 195 -15.32 20.38 -89.44
CA GLU A 195 -15.72 19.67 -90.66
C GLU A 195 -15.09 18.28 -90.73
N LEU A 196 -13.78 18.15 -90.50
CA LEU A 196 -13.10 16.86 -90.46
C LEU A 196 -13.75 15.93 -89.43
N LYS A 197 -13.94 16.42 -88.20
CA LYS A 197 -14.55 15.64 -87.11
C LYS A 197 -16.00 15.27 -87.41
N LYS A 198 -16.76 16.16 -88.08
CA LYS A 198 -18.12 15.87 -88.58
C LYS A 198 -18.09 14.74 -89.60
N TYR A 199 -17.20 14.78 -90.59
CA TYR A 199 -17.08 13.71 -91.58
C TYR A 199 -16.62 12.39 -90.93
N GLU A 200 -15.67 12.42 -89.98
CA GLU A 200 -15.29 11.22 -89.22
C GLU A 200 -16.48 10.64 -88.43
N ALA A 201 -17.25 11.48 -87.75
CA ALA A 201 -18.42 11.04 -87.01
C ALA A 201 -19.50 10.46 -87.94
N ILE A 202 -19.75 11.09 -89.10
CA ILE A 202 -20.64 10.56 -90.13
C ILE A 202 -20.11 9.21 -90.65
N ALA A 203 -18.81 9.08 -90.90
CA ALA A 203 -18.20 7.85 -91.39
C ALA A 203 -18.30 6.71 -90.36
N ARG A 204 -18.05 6.98 -89.07
CA ARG A 204 -18.17 5.97 -87.99
C ARG A 204 -19.61 5.58 -87.69
N ASN A 205 -20.56 6.50 -87.83
CA ASN A 205 -21.97 6.26 -87.55
C ASN A 205 -22.77 5.75 -88.77
N ASN A 206 -22.19 5.81 -89.98
CA ASN A 206 -22.80 5.24 -91.19
C ASN A 206 -22.71 3.71 -91.18
N LYS A 207 -23.74 3.05 -90.65
CA LYS A 207 -24.02 1.64 -90.95
C LYS A 207 -24.64 1.57 -92.34
N ILE A 208 -23.87 1.10 -93.32
CA ILE A 208 -24.33 0.94 -94.70
C ILE A 208 -25.13 -0.38 -94.80
N TYR A 209 -26.42 -0.29 -95.11
CA TYR A 209 -27.29 -1.45 -95.36
C TYR A 209 -27.50 -1.63 -96.87
N PHE A 210 -27.23 -2.82 -97.42
CA PHE A 210 -27.42 -3.15 -98.85
C PHE A 210 -28.51 -4.21 -99.03
N GLY A 211 -29.51 -3.97 -99.91
CA GLY A 211 -30.57 -4.91 -100.26
C GLY A 211 -31.65 -4.31 -101.19
N PRO A 212 -32.43 -5.12 -101.93
CA PRO A 212 -33.37 -4.64 -102.97
C PRO A 212 -34.61 -3.89 -102.46
N GLU A 213 -34.84 -3.79 -101.15
CA GLU A 213 -35.77 -2.81 -100.55
C GLU A 213 -35.17 -2.21 -99.27
N ILE A 214 -35.02 -0.88 -99.25
CA ILE A 214 -34.53 -0.12 -98.09
C ILE A 214 -35.76 0.41 -97.32
N PRO A 215 -35.91 0.12 -96.00
CA PRO A 215 -37.00 0.66 -95.20
C PRO A 215 -36.97 2.20 -95.18
N ASN A 216 -38.11 2.84 -95.48
CA ASN A 216 -38.33 4.30 -95.57
C ASN A 216 -38.06 5.11 -94.27
N MET A 217 -37.43 4.54 -93.25
CA MET A 217 -37.21 5.17 -91.95
C MET A 217 -35.97 6.09 -91.91
N PHE A 218 -35.12 6.09 -92.94
CA PHE A 218 -33.85 6.84 -92.94
C PHE A 218 -33.78 8.06 -93.88
N ILE A 219 -34.85 8.41 -94.61
CA ILE A 219 -34.82 9.51 -95.61
C ILE A 219 -35.56 10.78 -95.15
N HIS A 220 -36.27 10.79 -94.02
CA HIS A 220 -36.84 12.03 -93.47
C HIS A 220 -35.87 12.72 -92.51
N GLY A 221 -34.93 13.47 -93.10
CA GLY A 221 -34.35 14.63 -92.44
C GLY A 221 -35.46 15.67 -92.23
N GLY A 222 -35.93 15.80 -91.00
CA GLY A 222 -36.92 16.79 -90.61
C GLY A 222 -37.00 16.92 -89.09
N CYS A 223 -36.58 18.08 -88.60
CA CYS A 223 -36.70 18.54 -87.22
C CYS A 223 -38.01 18.10 -86.53
N SER A 224 -37.91 17.50 -85.34
CA SER A 224 -39.01 17.52 -84.38
C SER A 224 -38.44 17.51 -82.97
N ASP A 225 -38.53 18.67 -82.31
CA ASP A 225 -38.34 18.86 -80.89
C ASP A 225 -39.12 17.83 -80.08
N ILE A 226 -38.44 17.08 -79.22
CA ILE A 226 -39.06 16.48 -78.04
C ILE A 226 -38.07 16.66 -76.88
N GLY A 227 -38.23 17.79 -76.20
CA GLY A 227 -37.72 17.92 -74.84
C GLY A 227 -38.49 16.97 -73.93
N THR A 228 -37.77 16.22 -73.09
CA THR A 228 -38.31 15.78 -71.80
C THR A 228 -37.13 15.63 -70.84
N GLN A 229 -37.18 16.46 -69.80
CA GLN A 229 -36.24 16.51 -68.69
C GLN A 229 -36.37 15.25 -67.84
N GLU A 230 -35.27 14.53 -67.61
CA GLU A 230 -35.17 13.59 -66.49
C GLU A 230 -35.04 14.40 -65.19
N THR A 231 -36.04 14.32 -64.31
CA THR A 231 -35.95 14.80 -62.94
C THR A 231 -35.77 13.61 -62.01
N VAL A 232 -34.53 13.32 -61.64
CA VAL A 232 -34.21 12.43 -60.53
C VAL A 232 -34.51 13.17 -59.23
N LYS A 233 -35.59 12.76 -58.54
CA LYS A 233 -35.95 13.25 -57.21
C LYS A 233 -34.92 12.76 -56.17
N LEU A 234 -34.15 13.69 -55.63
CA LEU A 234 -33.41 13.52 -54.38
C LEU A 234 -34.40 13.64 -53.20
N THR A 235 -34.56 12.57 -52.43
CA THR A 235 -35.22 12.60 -51.11
C THR A 235 -34.24 13.11 -50.04
N PRO A 236 -34.61 14.09 -49.19
CA PRO A 236 -33.75 14.57 -48.12
C PRO A 236 -34.04 13.88 -46.77
N ALA A 237 -32.94 13.73 -46.03
CA ALA A 237 -32.80 13.86 -44.57
C ALA A 237 -33.64 12.96 -43.64
N ILE A 238 -32.96 11.98 -43.04
CA ILE A 238 -33.32 11.37 -41.75
C ILE A 238 -33.01 12.40 -40.65
N GLN A 239 -34.04 12.73 -39.87
CA GLN A 239 -33.96 13.61 -38.70
C GLN A 239 -33.34 12.88 -37.51
N LEU A 240 -32.50 13.62 -36.78
CA LEU A 240 -31.93 13.28 -35.48
C LEU A 240 -33.03 13.39 -34.41
N ASP A 241 -33.30 12.30 -33.71
CA ASP A 241 -34.09 12.30 -32.48
C ASP A 241 -33.17 12.41 -31.27
N GLU A 242 -33.21 13.57 -30.61
CA GLU A 242 -32.71 13.74 -29.25
C GLU A 242 -33.66 14.67 -28.47
N LYS A 243 -34.43 14.10 -27.52
CA LYS A 243 -34.65 14.63 -26.15
C LYS A 243 -35.70 13.85 -25.33
N THR A 244 -35.19 13.12 -24.34
CA THR A 244 -35.55 13.15 -22.90
C THR A 244 -37.02 13.18 -22.46
N LYS A 245 -37.47 12.10 -21.79
CA LYS A 245 -38.14 12.15 -20.46
C LYS A 245 -38.30 10.75 -19.83
N LYS A 246 -37.62 10.51 -18.69
CA LYS A 246 -37.99 9.56 -17.62
C LYS A 246 -38.91 10.29 -16.61
N PRO A 247 -39.47 9.67 -15.54
CA PRO A 247 -39.71 8.24 -15.22
C PRO A 247 -41.18 7.97 -14.80
N THR A 248 -41.60 6.71 -14.63
CA THR A 248 -42.57 6.20 -13.63
C THR A 248 -42.79 4.71 -13.93
N VAL A 249 -42.48 3.81 -13.00
CA VAL A 249 -43.38 2.77 -12.43
C VAL A 249 -42.67 2.15 -11.22
N ILE A 250 -43.48 2.03 -10.17
CA ILE A 250 -43.41 1.31 -8.88
C ILE A 250 -42.52 0.07 -8.88
#